data_AF-A0A967E938-F1
#
_entry.id   AF-A0A967E938-F1
#
_cell.length_a   1.000
_cell.length_b   1.000
_cell.length_c   1.000
_cell.angle_alpha   90.00
_cell.angle_beta   90.00
_cell.angle_gamma   90.00
#
_symmetry.space_group_name_H-M   'P 1'
#
loop_
_entity.id
_entity.type
_entity.pdbx_description
1 polymer ?
#
loop_
_entity_poly.entity_id
_entity_poly.type
_entity_poly.pdbx_seq_one_letter_code
_entity_poly.pdbx_strand_id
1 'polypeptide(L)'
;MALRAKPTQDLKAEEQINALIEKGGTVATDTNTANGRPMLLQLRLPKDVVQRIDRQRNKRIVPPSRHAWILEALLEKLKKDS
;
A
#
# COMPACT_ATOMS: atom_id res chain seq x y z
N MET A 1 -15.83 42.99 -41.38
CA MET A 1 -16.31 41.97 -40.41
C MET A 1 -16.10 40.61 -41.03
N ALA A 2 -15.28 39.74 -40.44
CA ALA A 2 -15.09 38.38 -40.92
C ALA A 2 -16.05 37.44 -40.18
N LEU A 3 -17.04 36.91 -40.89
CA LEU A 3 -17.93 35.87 -40.36
C LEU A 3 -17.19 34.54 -40.43
N ARG A 4 -16.79 34.00 -39.27
CA ARG A 4 -16.19 32.66 -39.16
C ARG A 4 -17.28 31.62 -39.40
N ALA A 5 -16.99 30.63 -40.25
CA ALA A 5 -17.89 29.52 -40.53
C ALA A 5 -18.17 28.70 -39.26
N LYS A 6 -19.40 28.19 -39.14
CA LYS A 6 -19.84 27.37 -38.01
C LYS A 6 -19.09 26.03 -38.04
N PRO A 7 -18.48 25.59 -36.93
CA PRO A 7 -17.78 24.32 -36.88
C PRO A 7 -18.77 23.17 -37.11
N THR A 8 -18.43 22.28 -38.05
CA THR A 8 -19.18 21.06 -38.35
C THR A 8 -18.89 20.03 -37.26
N GLN A 9 -19.94 19.51 -36.62
CA GLN A 9 -19.78 18.46 -35.60
C GLN A 9 -19.45 17.13 -36.29
N ASP A 10 -18.39 16.46 -35.82
CA ASP A 10 -17.96 15.15 -36.31
C ASP A 10 -18.77 14.05 -35.61
N LEU A 11 -19.56 13.32 -36.38
CA LEU A 11 -20.46 12.26 -35.91
C LEU A 11 -19.69 11.13 -35.19
N LYS A 12 -18.42 10.90 -35.56
CA LYS A 12 -17.59 9.89 -34.87
C LYS A 12 -17.25 10.28 -33.44
N ALA A 13 -17.20 11.57 -33.14
CA ALA A 13 -16.99 12.05 -31.79
C ALA A 13 -18.24 11.80 -30.92
N GLU A 14 -19.44 11.88 -31.49
CA GLU A 14 -20.70 11.64 -30.75
C GLU A 14 -20.84 10.18 -30.32
N GLU A 15 -20.50 9.22 -31.17
CA GLU A 15 -20.50 7.80 -30.83
C GLU A 15 -19.48 7.48 -29.72
N GLN A 16 -18.30 8.11 -29.77
CA GLN A 16 -17.27 7.95 -28.73
C GLN A 16 -17.69 8.57 -27.40
N ILE A 17 -18.37 9.72 -27.43
CA ILE A 17 -18.91 10.40 -26.25
C ILE A 17 -20.02 9.54 -25.63
N ASN A 18 -20.94 9.02 -26.45
CA ASN A 18 -22.03 8.17 -25.97
C ASN A 18 -21.48 6.88 -25.36
N ALA A 19 -20.50 6.23 -26.01
CA ALA A 19 -19.84 5.05 -25.47
C ALA A 19 -19.15 5.33 -24.11
N LEU A 20 -18.60 6.53 -23.91
CA LEU A 20 -18.00 6.93 -22.63
C LEU A 20 -19.04 7.20 -21.55
N ILE A 21 -20.15 7.84 -21.90
CA ILE A 21 -21.27 8.13 -20.99
C ILE A 21 -21.94 6.82 -20.54
N GLU A 22 -22.21 5.92 -21.49
CA GLU A 22 -22.85 4.62 -21.25
C GLU A 22 -21.96 3.65 -20.46
N LYS A 23 -20.63 3.79 -20.58
CA LYS A 23 -19.67 2.97 -19.82
C LYS A 23 -19.81 3.17 -18.30
N GLY A 24 -20.32 4.31 -17.85
CA GLY A 24 -20.49 4.64 -16.44
C GLY A 24 -19.15 4.70 -15.67
N GLY A 25 -19.15 5.37 -14.51
CA GLY A 25 -17.98 5.39 -13.65
C GLY A 25 -17.69 3.98 -13.12
N THR A 26 -16.57 3.39 -13.52
CA THR A 26 -16.11 2.12 -12.93
C THR A 26 -15.73 2.36 -11.48
N VAL A 27 -16.33 1.61 -10.54
CA VAL A 27 -15.84 1.56 -9.16
C VAL A 27 -14.40 1.04 -9.21
N ALA A 28 -13.48 1.72 -8.52
CA ALA A 28 -12.11 1.27 -8.43
C ALA A 28 -12.08 -0.15 -7.86
N THR A 29 -11.79 -1.13 -8.71
CA THR A 29 -11.58 -2.50 -8.26
C THR A 29 -10.28 -2.49 -7.46
N ASP A 30 -10.36 -2.77 -6.16
CA ASP A 30 -9.21 -2.97 -5.27
C ASP A 30 -8.43 -4.24 -5.67
N THR A 31 -7.91 -4.31 -6.90
CA THR A 31 -7.22 -5.51 -7.40
C THR A 31 -5.76 -5.60 -6.96
N ASN A 32 -5.28 -4.78 -6.02
CA ASN A 32 -3.87 -4.88 -5.63
C ASN A 32 -3.52 -4.34 -4.24
N THR A 33 -4.30 -4.67 -3.20
CA THR A 33 -3.99 -4.15 -1.86
C THR A 33 -3.55 -5.21 -0.84
N ALA A 34 -3.55 -6.49 -1.20
CA ALA A 34 -3.07 -7.54 -0.29
C ALA A 34 -1.54 -7.58 -0.14
N ASN A 35 -0.78 -7.11 -1.15
CA ASN A 35 0.67 -7.34 -1.21
C ASN A 35 1.55 -6.18 -0.70
N GLY A 36 0.96 -5.08 -0.23
CA GLY A 36 1.73 -3.87 0.12
C GLY A 36 1.34 -3.16 1.41
N ARG A 37 0.20 -3.48 2.03
CA ARG A 37 -0.19 -2.84 3.30
C ARG A 37 0.35 -3.66 4.48
N PRO A 38 1.09 -3.04 5.41
CA PRO A 38 1.55 -3.74 6.60
C PRO A 38 0.34 -4.17 7.45
N MET A 39 0.26 -5.46 7.77
CA MET A 39 -0.74 -5.98 8.71
C MET A 39 -0.31 -5.63 10.13
N LEU A 40 -1.18 -4.98 10.89
CA LEU A 40 -0.93 -4.69 12.30
C LEU A 40 -1.16 -5.96 13.13
N LEU A 41 -0.10 -6.44 13.79
CA LEU A 41 -0.17 -7.58 14.69
C LEU A 41 -0.03 -7.11 16.15
N GLN A 42 -1.03 -7.40 16.98
CA GLN A 42 -0.95 -7.19 18.42
C GLN A 42 -0.35 -8.42 19.10
N LEU A 43 0.78 -8.24 19.78
CA LEU A 43 1.48 -9.30 20.51
C LEU A 43 1.24 -9.17 22.01
N ARG A 44 0.71 -10.22 22.65
CA ARG A 44 0.63 -10.33 24.11
C ARG A 44 1.85 -11.09 24.61
N LEU A 45 2.78 -10.39 25.25
CA LEU A 45 4.02 -10.94 25.75
C LEU A 45 4.11 -10.79 27.28
N PRO A 46 4.59 -11.82 28.00
CA PRO A 46 4.94 -11.69 29.41
C PRO A 46 5.97 -10.57 29.64
N LYS A 47 5.88 -9.92 30.81
CA LYS A 47 6.70 -8.75 31.13
C LYS A 47 8.20 -9.06 31.12
N ASP A 48 8.58 -10.24 31.60
CA ASP A 48 9.96 -10.73 31.61
C ASP A 48 10.53 -10.87 30.18
N VAL A 49 9.74 -11.33 29.23
CA VAL A 49 10.13 -11.43 27.82
C VAL A 49 10.39 -10.05 27.23
N VAL A 50 9.48 -9.09 27.47
CA VAL A 50 9.63 -7.71 27.01
C VAL A 50 10.92 -7.09 27.59
N GLN A 51 11.19 -7.31 28.87
CA GLN A 51 12.42 -6.82 29.51
C GLN A 51 13.68 -7.44 28.90
N ARG A 52 13.66 -8.74 28.55
CA ARG A 52 14.79 -9.40 27.88
C ARG A 52 15.04 -8.80 26.49
N ILE A 53 13.98 -8.52 25.73
CA ILE A 53 14.07 -7.86 24.42
C ILE A 53 14.70 -6.47 24.57
N ASP A 54 14.19 -5.66 25.50
CA ASP A 54 14.69 -4.30 25.72
C ASP A 54 16.18 -4.29 26.14
N ARG A 55 16.59 -5.22 27.01
CA ARG A 55 18.00 -5.36 27.40
C ARG A 55 18.90 -5.67 26.22
N GLN A 56 18.48 -6.53 25.28
CA GLN A 56 19.31 -6.85 24.11
C GLN A 56 19.32 -5.74 23.07
N ARG A 57 18.17 -5.09 22.86
CA ARG A 57 18.03 -3.94 21.96
C ARG A 57 18.97 -2.80 22.36
N ASN A 58 19.06 -2.51 23.67
CA ASN A 58 19.85 -1.43 24.23
C ASN A 58 21.37 -1.67 24.19
N LYS A 59 21.85 -2.86 23.80
CA LYS A 59 23.28 -3.12 23.62
C LYS A 59 23.85 -2.53 22.32
N ARG A 60 22.98 -2.19 21.36
CA ARG A 60 23.41 -1.55 20.10
C ARG A 60 23.71 -0.07 20.36
N ILE A 61 24.72 0.46 19.67
CA ILE A 61 25.11 1.89 19.77
C ILE A 61 23.91 2.81 19.54
N VAL A 62 23.08 2.47 18.55
CA VAL A 62 21.76 3.07 18.33
C VAL A 62 20.71 1.97 18.49
N PRO A 63 19.94 1.96 19.59
CA PRO A 63 18.91 0.95 19.81
C PRO A 63 17.78 1.10 18.77
N PRO A 64 17.49 0.07 17.95
CA PRO A 64 16.38 0.13 16.99
C PRO A 64 15.02 0.19 17.72
N SER A 65 13.94 0.45 16.99
CA SER A 65 12.60 0.30 17.58
C SER A 65 12.32 -1.16 17.95
N ARG A 66 11.43 -1.41 18.91
CA ARG A 66 11.02 -2.79 19.27
C ARG A 66 10.48 -3.54 18.05
N HIS A 67 9.70 -2.86 17.21
CA HIS A 67 9.18 -3.40 15.96
C HIS A 67 10.31 -3.88 15.04
N ALA A 68 11.28 -3.01 14.74
CA ALA A 68 12.39 -3.35 13.85
C ALA A 68 13.23 -4.51 14.40
N TRP A 69 13.50 -4.51 15.71
CA TRP A 69 14.24 -5.57 16.37
C TRP A 69 13.52 -6.93 16.29
N ILE A 70 12.21 -6.95 16.54
CA ILE A 70 11.40 -8.19 16.47
C ILE A 70 11.35 -8.71 15.03
N LEU A 71 11.17 -7.82 14.05
CA LEU A 71 11.14 -8.17 12.63
C LEU A 71 12.48 -8.79 12.19
N GLU A 72 13.59 -8.17 12.56
CA GLU A 72 14.93 -8.69 12.28
C GLU A 72 15.14 -10.09 12.88
N ALA A 73 14.76 -10.28 14.15
CA ALA A 73 14.87 -11.57 14.82
C ALA A 73 14.00 -12.67 14.16
N LEU A 74 12.79 -12.31 13.71
CA LEU A 74 11.92 -13.23 12.96
C LEU A 74 12.54 -13.64 11.63
N LEU A 75 13.05 -12.68 10.86
CA LEU A 75 13.71 -12.95 9.58
C LEU A 75 14.96 -13.81 9.74
N GLU A 76 15.79 -13.54 10.75
CA GLU A 76 16.94 -14.39 11.07
C GLU A 76 16.52 -15.82 11.41
N LYS A 77 15.45 -16.00 12.18
CA LYS A 77 14.97 -17.32 12.55
C LYS A 77 14.43 -18.09 11.34
N LEU A 78 13.63 -17.44 10.48
CA LEU A 78 13.13 -18.02 9.25
C LEU A 78 14.26 -18.41 8.29
N LYS A 79 15.30 -17.59 8.18
CA LYS A 79 16.48 -17.88 7.35
C LYS A 79 17.30 -19.08 7.86
N LYS A 80 17.32 -19.33 9.17
CA LYS A 80 18.04 -20.47 9.77
C LYS A 80 17.28 -21.79 9.64
N ASP A 81 15.96 -21.72 9.58
CA ASP A 81 15.08 -22.90 9.54
C ASP A 81 14.71 -23.31 8.09
N SER A 82 15.10 -22.51 7.09
CA SER A 82 14.97 -22.79 5.65
C SER A 82 16.23 -23.44 5.11
#